data_AF-A0A831JKA5-F1
#
_entry.id   AF-A0A831JKA5-F1
#
_cell.length_a   1.000
_cell.length_b   1.000
_cell.length_c   1.000
_cell.angle_alpha   90.00
_cell.angle_beta   90.00
_cell.angle_gamma   90.00
#
_symmetry.space_group_name_H-M   'P 1'
#
loop_
_entity.id
_entity.type
_entity.pdbx_description
1 polymer ?
#
loop_
_entity_poly.entity_id
_entity_poly.type
_entity_poly.pdbx_seq_one_letter_code
_entity_poly.pdbx_strand_id
1 'polypeptide(L)'
;MKEISEDSMEKILEGNTENLNLEFKESFDFEESVWAREKLIRAILAMSNTKSGGFVIVGIKDNKPFDFVGVTAEHLNKFVTKIEELKAKVESFANFQADYEIGIGTYRKKRYLIFDIREFYLNPIICRKNGEHKDKILEEGAIYIRTLKDKPSSIKLINPVDVQDFMTRGMDKQITNYHKRGWRHVSEKSEDTSSLFEKERKGF
;
A
#
# COMPACT_ATOMS: atom_id res chain seq x y z
N MET A 1 1.37 18.57 9.30
CA MET A 1 1.76 18.15 7.94
C MET A 1 3.20 18.51 7.72
N LYS A 2 3.89 17.73 6.90
CA LYS A 2 5.29 17.97 6.54
C LYS A 2 5.32 18.82 5.26
N GLU A 3 6.07 19.92 5.28
CA GLU A 3 6.41 20.65 4.06
C GLU A 3 7.55 19.92 3.35
N ILE A 4 7.39 19.68 2.05
CA ILE A 4 8.37 18.99 1.20
C ILE A 4 8.98 20.01 0.25
N SER A 5 10.31 20.14 0.29
CA SER A 5 11.04 21.11 -0.54
C SER A 5 10.93 20.78 -2.03
N GLU A 6 11.13 21.80 -2.87
CA GLU A 6 11.11 21.63 -4.33
C GLU A 6 12.18 20.64 -4.80
N ASP A 7 13.39 20.67 -4.24
CA ASP A 7 14.45 19.69 -4.52
C ASP A 7 14.03 18.25 -4.16
N SER A 8 13.28 18.08 -3.07
CA SER A 8 12.78 16.76 -2.67
C SER A 8 11.67 16.30 -3.61
N MET A 9 10.80 17.23 -4.04
CA MET A 9 9.79 16.96 -5.06
C MET A 9 10.41 16.55 -6.39
N GLU A 10 11.46 17.22 -6.83
CA GLU A 10 12.18 16.89 -8.06
C GLU A 10 12.74 15.47 -8.03
N LYS A 11 13.31 15.05 -6.90
CA LYS A 11 13.80 13.68 -6.70
C LYS A 11 12.67 12.65 -6.72
N ILE A 12 11.55 12.93 -6.06
CA ILE A 12 10.39 12.01 -6.05
C ILE A 12 9.80 11.88 -7.46
N LEU A 13 9.80 12.97 -8.23
CA LEU A 13 9.25 13.04 -9.59
C LEU A 13 10.27 12.70 -10.68
N GLU A 14 11.49 12.31 -10.30
CA GLU A 14 12.55 11.98 -11.24
C GLU A 14 12.12 10.85 -12.18
N GLY A 15 12.31 11.05 -13.49
CA GLY A 15 11.86 10.12 -14.52
C GLY A 15 10.42 10.36 -15.02
N ASN A 16 9.63 11.25 -14.40
CA ASN A 16 8.27 11.64 -14.82
C ASN A 16 7.35 10.47 -15.21
N THR A 17 7.51 9.31 -14.57
CA THR A 17 6.71 8.12 -14.87
C THR A 17 6.24 7.45 -13.59
N GLU A 18 4.99 7.02 -13.58
CA GLU A 18 4.51 6.15 -12.51
C GLU A 18 5.31 4.85 -12.52
N ASN A 19 5.69 4.42 -11.33
CA ASN A 19 6.40 3.18 -11.09
C ASN A 19 5.70 2.42 -9.94
N LEU A 20 6.30 1.32 -9.48
CA LEU A 20 5.70 0.52 -8.40
C LEU A 20 5.51 1.31 -7.11
N ASN A 21 6.37 2.30 -6.85
CA ASN A 21 6.42 3.09 -5.63
C ASN A 21 5.99 4.55 -5.85
N LEU A 22 5.34 4.87 -6.97
CA LEU A 22 4.86 6.23 -7.28
C LEU A 22 3.49 6.20 -8.00
N GLU A 23 2.47 6.78 -7.38
CA GLU A 23 1.12 6.98 -7.95
C GLU A 23 0.81 8.44 -8.16
N PHE A 24 0.16 8.73 -9.28
CA PHE A 24 -0.42 10.03 -9.53
C PHE A 24 -1.95 9.98 -9.41
N LYS A 25 -2.50 11.02 -8.79
CA LYS A 25 -3.93 11.26 -8.71
C LYS A 25 -4.22 12.68 -9.12
N GLU A 26 -5.35 12.87 -9.79
CA GLU A 26 -5.84 14.21 -10.11
C GLU A 26 -6.30 14.92 -8.84
N SER A 27 -6.33 16.25 -8.87
CA SER A 27 -6.96 17.02 -7.78
C SER A 27 -8.47 16.75 -7.77
N PHE A 28 -9.04 16.55 -6.58
CA PHE A 28 -10.47 16.31 -6.40
C PHE A 28 -10.98 16.94 -5.13
N ASP A 29 -12.29 17.19 -5.08
CA ASP A 29 -12.97 17.57 -3.85
C ASP A 29 -13.13 16.35 -2.95
N PHE A 30 -12.47 16.38 -1.79
CA PHE A 30 -12.45 15.27 -0.85
C PHE A 30 -13.84 14.90 -0.31
N GLU A 31 -14.74 15.86 -0.16
CA GLU A 31 -16.07 15.62 0.42
C GLU A 31 -17.04 15.08 -0.64
N GLU A 32 -17.06 15.74 -1.78
CA GLU A 32 -18.03 15.47 -2.84
C GLU A 32 -17.67 14.23 -3.66
N SER A 33 -16.38 14.00 -3.93
CA SER A 33 -15.94 12.91 -4.80
C SER A 33 -15.66 11.62 -4.02
N VAL A 34 -16.73 10.88 -3.70
CA VAL A 34 -16.64 9.53 -3.08
C VAL A 34 -15.73 8.62 -3.92
N TRP A 35 -15.87 8.66 -5.25
CA TRP A 35 -15.07 7.86 -6.17
C TRP A 35 -13.57 8.16 -6.05
N ALA A 36 -13.17 9.43 -6.07
CA ALA A 36 -11.75 9.79 -6.02
C ALA A 36 -11.17 9.54 -4.62
N ARG A 37 -11.96 9.79 -3.57
CA ARG A 37 -11.61 9.47 -2.19
C ARG A 37 -11.34 7.99 -2.00
N GLU A 38 -12.20 7.11 -2.50
CA GLU A 38 -11.98 5.67 -2.41
C GLU A 38 -10.82 5.18 -3.26
N LYS A 39 -10.58 5.79 -4.44
CA LYS A 39 -9.38 5.51 -5.23
C LYS A 39 -8.09 5.91 -4.52
N LEU A 40 -8.10 7.01 -3.77
CA LEU A 40 -6.98 7.42 -2.93
C LEU A 40 -6.78 6.43 -1.78
N ILE A 41 -7.84 6.02 -1.08
CA ILE A 41 -7.77 5.00 -0.02
C ILE A 41 -7.21 3.69 -0.59
N ARG A 42 -7.72 3.23 -1.74
CA ARG A 42 -7.21 2.02 -2.41
C ARG A 42 -5.73 2.13 -2.73
N ALA A 43 -5.26 3.30 -3.16
CA ALA A 43 -3.86 3.56 -3.41
C ALA A 43 -3.00 3.47 -2.14
N ILE A 44 -3.47 4.03 -1.01
CA ILE A 44 -2.79 3.93 0.28
C ILE A 44 -2.68 2.46 0.73
N LEU A 45 -3.78 1.69 0.65
CA LEU A 45 -3.76 0.26 1.00
C LEU A 45 -2.83 -0.53 0.07
N ALA A 46 -2.86 -0.22 -1.23
CA ALA A 46 -2.00 -0.88 -2.23
C ALA A 46 -0.52 -0.59 -2.01
N MET A 47 -0.15 0.67 -1.76
CA MET A 47 1.23 1.06 -1.46
C MET A 47 1.71 0.44 -0.15
N SER A 48 0.85 0.37 0.88
CA SER A 48 1.18 -0.30 2.14
C SER A 48 1.55 -1.77 1.93
N ASN A 49 0.97 -2.42 0.92
CA ASN A 49 1.24 -3.81 0.56
C ASN A 49 2.37 -3.99 -0.47
N THR A 50 2.85 -2.90 -1.05
CA THR A 50 3.90 -2.90 -2.06
C THR A 50 5.27 -2.84 -1.38
N LYS A 51 6.25 -3.56 -1.93
CA LYS A 51 7.61 -3.59 -1.40
C LYS A 51 8.18 -2.17 -1.31
N SER A 52 8.73 -1.82 -0.16
CA SER A 52 9.25 -0.48 0.16
C SER A 52 8.21 0.64 0.23
N GLY A 53 6.90 0.35 0.15
CA GLY A 53 5.87 1.38 0.25
C GLY A 53 5.78 2.23 -1.01
N GLY A 54 5.71 3.54 -0.88
CA GLY A 54 5.79 4.48 -2.00
C GLY A 54 5.08 5.81 -1.75
N PHE A 55 5.01 6.61 -2.80
CA PHE A 55 4.37 7.92 -2.79
C PHE A 55 3.07 7.92 -3.59
N VAL A 56 2.03 8.54 -3.06
CA VAL A 56 0.86 8.97 -3.84
C VAL A 56 0.87 10.49 -3.90
N ILE A 57 0.91 11.05 -5.11
CA ILE A 57 0.93 12.49 -5.35
C ILE A 57 -0.38 12.92 -5.99
N VAL A 58 -1.09 13.83 -5.32
CA VAL A 58 -2.34 14.42 -5.80
C VAL A 58 -2.07 15.77 -6.44
N GLY A 59 -2.70 16.03 -7.59
CA GLY A 59 -2.51 17.22 -8.41
C GLY A 59 -1.82 16.94 -9.74
N ILE A 60 -1.74 15.68 -10.17
CA ILE A 60 -1.15 15.29 -11.46
C ILE A 60 -2.22 14.53 -12.23
N LYS A 61 -2.52 14.98 -13.45
CA LYS A 61 -3.49 14.29 -14.32
C LYS A 61 -2.89 13.05 -14.94
N ASP A 62 -3.70 12.01 -15.06
CA ASP A 62 -3.30 10.71 -15.62
C ASP A 62 -3.44 10.72 -17.15
N ASN A 63 -2.76 11.68 -17.79
CA ASN A 63 -2.55 11.78 -19.23
C ASN A 63 -1.08 11.48 -19.55
N LYS A 64 -0.78 11.08 -20.80
CA LYS A 64 0.60 10.91 -21.28
C LYS A 64 0.86 11.92 -22.40
N PRO A 65 1.83 12.85 -22.23
CA PRO A 65 2.65 13.11 -21.04
C PRO A 65 1.81 13.61 -19.84
N PHE A 66 2.30 13.38 -18.61
CA PHE A 66 1.61 13.78 -17.38
C PHE A 66 1.48 15.30 -17.28
N ASP A 67 0.29 15.77 -16.94
CA ASP A 67 -0.01 17.19 -16.73
C ASP A 67 0.01 17.54 -15.24
N PHE A 68 1.04 18.31 -14.87
CA PHE A 68 1.32 18.79 -13.53
C PHE A 68 0.42 20.00 -13.20
N VAL A 69 -0.85 19.74 -12.90
CA VAL A 69 -1.86 20.78 -12.68
C VAL A 69 -1.85 21.38 -11.28
N GLY A 70 -1.33 20.66 -10.29
CA GLY A 70 -1.38 21.03 -8.87
C GLY A 70 -2.76 20.76 -8.24
N VAL A 71 -2.86 21.00 -6.94
CA VAL A 71 -4.11 20.99 -6.19
C VAL A 71 -4.67 22.40 -6.14
N THR A 72 -5.96 22.56 -6.40
CA THR A 72 -6.63 23.87 -6.30
C THR A 72 -6.57 24.38 -4.85
N ALA A 73 -6.56 25.70 -4.65
CA ALA A 73 -6.51 26.27 -3.30
C ALA A 73 -7.70 25.82 -2.44
N GLU A 74 -8.87 25.69 -3.04
CA GLU A 74 -10.09 25.21 -2.37
C GLU A 74 -9.95 23.74 -1.93
N HIS A 75 -9.59 22.83 -2.84
CA HIS A 75 -9.41 21.42 -2.51
C HIS A 75 -8.33 21.25 -1.44
N LEU A 76 -7.21 21.98 -1.56
CA LEU A 76 -6.13 21.91 -0.59
C LEU A 76 -6.59 22.37 0.80
N ASN A 77 -7.34 23.46 0.88
CA ASN A 77 -7.86 23.95 2.16
C ASN A 77 -8.79 22.93 2.82
N LYS A 78 -9.69 22.30 2.03
CA LYS A 78 -10.57 21.21 2.52
C LYS A 78 -9.76 20.01 3.01
N PHE A 79 -8.73 19.58 2.26
CA PHE A 79 -7.85 18.50 2.69
C PHE A 79 -7.12 18.82 4.00
N VAL A 80 -6.59 20.04 4.12
CA VAL A 80 -5.85 20.50 5.32
C VAL A 80 -6.76 20.52 6.55
N THR A 81 -7.98 21.03 6.42
CA THR A 81 -8.94 21.10 7.53
C THR A 81 -9.50 19.74 7.93
N LYS A 82 -9.55 18.77 7.00
CA LYS A 82 -10.17 17.44 7.22
C LYS A 82 -9.17 16.29 7.24
N ILE A 83 -7.90 16.58 7.50
CA ILE A 83 -6.83 15.57 7.48
C ILE A 83 -7.09 14.41 8.46
N GLU A 84 -7.63 14.70 9.64
CA GLU A 84 -7.96 13.68 10.64
C GLU A 84 -9.17 12.84 10.23
N GLU A 85 -10.16 13.44 9.56
CA GLU A 85 -11.29 12.70 8.96
C GLU A 85 -10.81 11.74 7.86
N LEU A 86 -9.88 12.18 7.01
CA LEU A 86 -9.25 11.34 6.00
C LEU A 86 -8.51 10.16 6.64
N LYS A 87 -7.70 10.40 7.67
CA LYS A 87 -7.01 9.32 8.40
C LYS A 87 -8.02 8.35 9.00
N ALA A 88 -8.99 8.84 9.76
CA ALA A 88 -10.04 8.01 10.32
C ALA A 88 -10.79 7.21 9.25
N LYS A 89 -11.01 7.80 8.06
CA LYS A 89 -11.64 7.11 6.94
C LYS A 89 -10.76 5.98 6.39
N VAL A 90 -9.47 6.24 6.12
CA VAL A 90 -8.49 5.21 5.69
C VAL A 90 -8.45 4.06 6.69
N GLU A 91 -8.28 4.38 7.97
CA GLU A 91 -8.26 3.41 9.08
C GLU A 91 -9.58 2.65 9.19
N SER A 92 -10.69 3.28 8.82
CA SER A 92 -11.99 2.60 8.81
C SER A 92 -12.10 1.49 7.77
N PHE A 93 -11.23 1.47 6.75
CA PHE A 93 -11.15 0.45 5.71
C PHE A 93 -10.00 -0.54 5.94
N ALA A 94 -9.00 -0.22 6.76
CA ALA A 94 -7.86 -1.10 6.98
C ALA A 94 -8.08 -2.04 8.19
N ASN A 95 -7.68 -3.31 8.07
CA ASN A 95 -7.67 -4.26 9.19
C ASN A 95 -6.60 -3.93 10.25
N PHE A 96 -5.48 -3.36 9.82
CA PHE A 96 -4.40 -2.82 10.64
C PHE A 96 -4.11 -1.39 10.23
N GLN A 97 -3.47 -0.64 11.12
CA GLN A 97 -3.10 0.75 10.83
C GLN A 97 -2.12 0.83 9.66
N ALA A 98 -2.45 1.65 8.67
CA ALA A 98 -1.53 1.96 7.58
C ALA A 98 -0.50 2.99 8.07
N ASP A 99 0.79 2.75 7.82
CA ASP A 99 1.86 3.68 8.20
C ASP A 99 2.13 4.64 7.04
N TYR A 100 1.69 5.89 7.18
CA TYR A 100 1.92 6.92 6.17
C TYR A 100 1.97 8.33 6.77
N GLU A 101 2.69 9.21 6.08
CA GLU A 101 2.76 10.64 6.36
C GLU A 101 2.09 11.44 5.25
N ILE A 102 1.41 12.53 5.62
CA ILE A 102 0.82 13.48 4.66
C ILE A 102 1.63 14.76 4.68
N GLY A 103 2.07 15.18 3.50
CA GLY A 103 2.80 16.41 3.27
C GLY A 103 2.22 17.25 2.15
N ILE A 104 2.68 18.49 2.09
CA ILE A 104 2.46 19.41 0.98
C ILE A 104 3.81 19.67 0.35
N GLY A 105 3.91 19.52 -0.97
CA GLY A 105 5.12 19.83 -1.71
C GLY A 105 4.85 20.89 -2.76
N THR A 106 5.88 21.67 -3.06
CA THR A 106 5.84 22.65 -4.15
C THR A 106 6.71 22.17 -5.30
N TYR A 107 6.17 22.21 -6.52
CA TYR A 107 6.91 21.90 -7.74
C TYR A 107 6.40 22.79 -8.86
N ARG A 108 7.30 23.45 -9.61
CA ARG A 108 6.93 24.37 -10.71
C ARG A 108 5.90 25.43 -10.27
N LYS A 109 6.11 25.99 -9.06
CA LYS A 109 5.22 27.00 -8.43
C LYS A 109 3.78 26.53 -8.14
N LYS A 110 3.53 25.22 -8.18
CA LYS A 110 2.23 24.61 -7.86
C LYS A 110 2.36 23.74 -6.62
N ARG A 111 1.26 23.59 -5.87
CA ARG A 111 1.20 22.78 -4.65
C ARG A 111 0.61 21.40 -4.94
N TYR A 112 1.15 20.39 -4.29
CA TYR A 112 0.75 18.99 -4.41
C TYR A 112 0.54 18.41 -3.02
N LEU A 113 -0.41 17.50 -2.88
CA LEU A 113 -0.52 16.67 -1.68
C LEU A 113 0.27 15.39 -1.89
N ILE A 114 1.03 15.00 -0.88
CA ILE A 114 1.94 13.86 -0.95
C ILE A 114 1.61 12.94 0.21
N PHE A 115 1.39 11.67 -0.10
CA PHE A 115 1.26 10.60 0.86
C PHE A 115 2.52 9.75 0.76
N ASP A 116 3.38 9.83 1.77
CA ASP A 116 4.55 8.96 1.92
C ASP A 116 4.11 7.74 2.71
N ILE A 117 3.94 6.61 2.03
CA ILE A 117 3.34 5.40 2.57
C ILE A 117 4.44 4.36 2.75
N ARG A 118 4.52 3.77 3.95
CA ARG A 118 5.46 2.70 4.25
C ARG A 118 4.84 1.35 3.99
N GLU A 119 5.68 0.41 3.57
CA GLU A 119 5.29 -0.99 3.52
C GLU A 119 4.88 -1.49 4.91
N PHE A 120 3.90 -2.39 4.97
CA PHE A 120 3.52 -3.04 6.21
C PHE A 120 4.72 -3.68 6.91
N TYR A 121 4.77 -3.52 8.22
CA TYR A 121 5.89 -4.03 9.02
C TYR A 121 5.84 -5.55 9.13
N LEU A 122 4.68 -6.10 9.51
CA LEU A 122 4.54 -7.51 9.84
C LEU A 122 3.32 -8.17 9.18
N ASN A 123 2.14 -7.54 9.31
CA ASN A 123 0.91 -8.08 8.78
C ASN A 123 0.45 -7.29 7.55
N PRO A 124 -0.01 -7.97 6.49
CA PRO A 124 -0.53 -7.30 5.32
C PRO A 124 -1.78 -6.47 5.62
N ILE A 125 -1.95 -5.40 4.87
CA ILE A 125 -3.13 -4.53 4.97
C ILE A 125 -4.26 -5.10 4.10
N ILE A 126 -5.35 -5.48 4.74
CA ILE A 126 -6.56 -6.05 4.15
C ILE A 126 -7.69 -5.03 4.28
N CYS A 127 -8.46 -4.85 3.22
CA CYS A 127 -9.65 -4.02 3.23
C CYS A 127 -10.77 -4.72 4.04
N ARG A 128 -11.24 -4.12 5.13
CA ARG A 128 -12.16 -4.76 6.09
C ARG A 128 -13.64 -4.55 5.81
N LYS A 129 -13.99 -3.71 4.82
CA LYS A 129 -15.38 -3.42 4.45
C LYS A 129 -15.48 -2.92 3.01
N ASN A 130 -16.67 -3.01 2.43
CA ASN A 130 -16.96 -2.46 1.11
C ASN A 130 -16.99 -0.92 1.11
N GLY A 131 -16.62 -0.33 -0.03
CA GLY A 131 -16.77 1.09 -0.31
C GLY A 131 -18.23 1.53 -0.41
N GLU A 132 -18.41 2.84 -0.31
CA GLU A 132 -19.67 3.58 -0.50
C GLU A 132 -19.98 3.80 -1.98
N HIS A 133 -18.95 3.84 -2.85
CA HIS A 133 -19.15 4.08 -4.27
C HIS A 133 -19.78 2.86 -4.98
N LYS A 134 -20.72 3.12 -5.90
CA LYS A 134 -21.45 2.09 -6.68
C LYS A 134 -20.56 1.13 -7.47
N ASP A 135 -19.37 1.60 -7.89
CA ASP A 135 -18.41 0.81 -8.68
C ASP A 135 -17.60 -0.18 -7.83
N LYS A 136 -17.86 -0.29 -6.52
CA LYS A 136 -17.15 -1.19 -5.60
C LYS A 136 -15.63 -1.04 -5.67
N ILE A 137 -15.16 0.20 -5.54
CA ILE A 137 -13.72 0.52 -5.65
C ILE A 137 -12.93 -0.19 -4.55
N LEU A 138 -13.50 -0.19 -3.34
CA LEU A 138 -13.05 -0.91 -2.16
C LEU A 138 -13.98 -2.09 -1.88
N GLU A 139 -13.40 -3.25 -1.59
CA GLU A 139 -14.12 -4.49 -1.35
C GLU A 139 -13.60 -5.17 -0.09
N GLU A 140 -14.53 -5.70 0.71
CA GLU A 140 -14.22 -6.44 1.92
C GLU A 140 -13.39 -7.70 1.62
N GLY A 141 -12.38 -7.95 2.45
CA GLY A 141 -11.44 -9.05 2.30
C GLY A 141 -10.38 -8.85 1.22
N ALA A 142 -10.48 -7.79 0.40
CA ALA A 142 -9.53 -7.57 -0.68
C ALA A 142 -8.17 -7.08 -0.14
N ILE A 143 -7.10 -7.66 -0.68
CA ILE A 143 -5.75 -7.11 -0.59
C ILE A 143 -5.49 -6.35 -1.88
N TYR A 144 -5.00 -5.12 -1.77
CA TYR A 144 -4.59 -4.32 -2.92
C TYR A 144 -3.07 -4.28 -3.02
N ILE A 145 -2.54 -4.26 -4.24
CA ILE A 145 -1.11 -4.10 -4.53
C ILE A 145 -0.90 -3.15 -5.70
N ARG A 146 0.32 -2.63 -5.85
CA ARG A 146 0.72 -1.97 -7.09
C ARG A 146 1.23 -2.97 -8.11
N THR A 147 0.84 -2.75 -9.37
CA THR A 147 1.34 -3.49 -10.53
C THR A 147 1.73 -2.53 -11.65
N LEU A 148 2.67 -2.96 -12.49
CA LEU A 148 3.08 -2.29 -13.74
C LEU A 148 2.70 -3.09 -14.99
N LYS A 149 2.03 -4.25 -14.85
CA LYS A 149 1.92 -5.25 -15.91
C LYS A 149 1.21 -4.75 -17.17
N ASP A 150 0.19 -3.90 -17.00
CA ASP A 150 -0.54 -3.26 -18.11
C ASP A 150 -0.46 -1.73 -18.02
N LYS A 151 -0.98 -1.20 -16.90
CA LYS A 151 -0.90 0.21 -16.53
C LYS A 151 -0.54 0.30 -15.05
N PRO A 152 0.38 1.21 -14.66
CA PRO A 152 0.64 1.47 -13.25
C PRO A 152 -0.67 1.75 -12.53
N SER A 153 -1.06 0.85 -11.65
CA SER A 153 -2.34 0.97 -10.95
C SER A 153 -2.37 0.15 -9.67
N SER A 154 -3.17 0.64 -8.73
CA SER A 154 -3.54 -0.10 -7.52
C SER A 154 -4.63 -1.10 -7.87
N ILE A 155 -4.34 -2.40 -7.84
CA ILE A 155 -5.30 -3.47 -8.21
C ILE A 155 -5.50 -4.45 -7.06
N LYS A 156 -6.55 -5.27 -7.15
CA LYS A 156 -6.70 -6.40 -6.22
C LYS A 156 -5.62 -7.44 -6.49
N LEU A 157 -5.11 -8.03 -5.42
CA LEU A 157 -4.18 -9.15 -5.46
C LEU A 157 -4.94 -10.43 -5.84
N ILE A 158 -4.97 -10.73 -7.14
CA ILE A 158 -5.64 -11.91 -7.71
C ILE A 158 -4.72 -12.77 -8.57
N ASN A 159 -3.63 -12.21 -9.08
CA ASN A 159 -2.71 -12.94 -9.93
C ASN A 159 -1.90 -13.94 -9.09
N PRO A 160 -1.83 -15.24 -9.44
CA PRO A 160 -1.12 -16.24 -8.65
C PRO A 160 0.36 -15.93 -8.40
N VAL A 161 1.05 -15.33 -9.39
CA VAL A 161 2.47 -14.96 -9.25
C VAL A 161 2.64 -13.86 -8.21
N ASP A 162 1.80 -12.82 -8.30
CA ASP A 162 1.82 -11.71 -7.35
C ASP A 162 1.41 -12.19 -5.94
N VAL A 163 0.43 -13.11 -5.84
CA VAL A 163 0.02 -13.74 -4.58
C VAL A 163 1.20 -14.49 -3.95
N GLN A 164 1.92 -15.28 -4.73
CA GLN A 164 3.05 -16.05 -4.23
C GLN A 164 4.17 -15.12 -3.72
N ASP A 165 4.57 -14.12 -4.52
CA ASP A 165 5.58 -13.12 -4.10
C ASP A 165 5.16 -12.40 -2.82
N PHE A 166 3.91 -11.97 -2.75
CA PHE A 166 3.34 -11.29 -1.60
C PHE A 166 3.38 -12.16 -0.33
N MET A 167 2.95 -13.42 -0.44
CA MET A 167 2.93 -14.36 0.68
C MET A 167 4.34 -14.69 1.17
N THR A 168 5.28 -14.95 0.26
CA THR A 168 6.69 -15.20 0.61
C THR A 168 7.27 -14.01 1.37
N ARG A 169 7.05 -12.78 0.89
CA ARG A 169 7.51 -11.56 1.57
C ARG A 169 6.89 -11.37 2.96
N GLY A 170 5.61 -11.68 3.11
CA GLY A 170 4.93 -11.69 4.41
C GLY A 170 5.55 -12.71 5.37
N MET A 171 5.81 -13.93 4.89
CA MET A 171 6.46 -14.99 5.67
C MET A 171 7.87 -14.60 6.10
N ASP A 172 8.68 -14.03 5.22
CA ASP A 172 10.04 -13.58 5.53
C ASP A 172 10.06 -12.53 6.65
N LYS A 173 9.10 -11.59 6.64
CA LYS A 173 8.92 -10.61 7.71
C LYS A 173 8.57 -11.28 9.04
N GLN A 174 7.68 -12.28 9.02
CA GLN A 174 7.31 -13.04 10.21
C GLN A 174 8.48 -13.85 10.76
N ILE A 175 9.20 -14.58 9.93
CA ILE A 175 10.40 -15.35 10.30
C ILE A 175 11.45 -14.43 10.92
N THR A 176 11.72 -13.29 10.27
CA THR A 176 12.65 -12.28 10.80
C THR A 176 12.21 -11.77 12.16
N ASN A 177 10.91 -11.52 12.34
CA ASN A 177 10.35 -11.07 13.61
C ASN A 177 10.45 -12.15 14.71
N TYR A 178 10.21 -13.42 14.39
CA TYR A 178 10.39 -14.54 15.31
C TYR A 178 11.86 -14.68 15.75
N HIS A 179 12.80 -14.60 14.82
CA HIS A 179 14.23 -14.61 15.13
C HIS A 179 14.64 -13.45 16.03
N LYS A 180 14.14 -12.23 15.77
CA LYS A 180 14.35 -11.07 16.66
C LYS A 180 13.82 -11.30 18.08
N ARG A 181 12.76 -12.10 18.23
CA ARG A 181 12.19 -12.50 19.53
C ARG A 181 12.89 -13.71 20.17
N GLY A 182 13.99 -14.19 19.59
CA GLY A 182 14.78 -15.29 20.11
C GLY A 182 14.30 -16.69 19.70
N TRP A 183 13.28 -16.79 18.84
CA TRP A 183 12.84 -18.08 18.32
C TRP A 183 13.89 -18.63 17.34
N ARG A 184 14.20 -19.91 17.47
CA ARG A 184 15.13 -20.62 16.61
C ARG A 184 14.43 -21.81 15.99
N HIS A 185 14.75 -22.07 14.73
CA HIS A 185 14.31 -23.29 14.08
C HIS A 185 14.99 -24.47 14.79
N VAL A 186 14.18 -25.38 15.32
CA VAL A 186 14.65 -26.70 15.75
C VAL A 186 14.26 -27.64 14.62
N SER A 187 15.24 -28.08 13.84
CA SER A 187 15.00 -29.19 12.94
C SER A 187 14.65 -30.40 13.79
N GLU A 188 13.53 -31.07 13.51
CA GLU A 188 13.33 -32.42 14.04
C GLU A 188 14.57 -33.22 13.67
N LYS A 189 15.28 -33.74 14.68
CA LYS A 189 16.18 -34.85 14.40
C LYS A 189 15.30 -35.91 13.75
N SER A 190 15.67 -36.38 12.58
CA SER A 190 15.12 -37.62 12.04
C SER A 190 15.44 -38.71 13.06
N GLU A 191 14.58 -38.90 14.06
CA GLU A 191 14.55 -40.16 14.78
C GLU A 191 14.38 -41.22 13.71
N ASP A 192 15.30 -42.17 13.70
CA ASP A 192 15.41 -43.24 12.73
C ASP A 192 14.11 -44.05 12.76
N THR A 193 13.13 -43.62 11.97
CA THR A 193 11.77 -44.19 11.87
C THR A 193 11.82 -45.63 11.40
N SER A 194 12.94 -46.06 10.82
CA SER A 194 13.31 -47.46 10.56
C SER A 194 13.11 -48.37 11.78
N SER A 195 13.45 -47.87 12.98
CA SER A 195 13.33 -48.64 14.22
C SER A 195 11.89 -48.79 14.76
N LEU A 196 11.00 -47.86 14.39
CA LEU A 196 9.56 -47.95 14.70
C LEU A 196 8.85 -48.94 13.77
N PHE A 197 9.15 -48.91 12.47
CA PHE A 197 8.56 -49.84 11.50
C PHE A 197 8.98 -51.31 11.73
N GLU A 198 10.21 -51.57 12.20
CA GLU A 198 10.64 -52.94 12.52
C GLU A 198 9.96 -53.52 13.77
N LYS A 199 9.58 -52.68 14.74
CA LYS A 199 8.85 -53.12 15.93
C LYS A 199 7.40 -53.51 15.60
N GLU A 200 6.75 -52.81 14.68
CA GLU A 200 5.38 -53.14 14.27
C GLU A 200 5.29 -54.42 13.42
N ARG A 201 6.34 -54.77 12.66
CA ARG A 201 6.38 -56.00 11.86
C ARG A 201 6.68 -57.28 12.65
N LYS A 202 7.27 -57.19 13.85
CA LYS A 202 7.52 -58.37 14.70
C LYS A 202 6.32 -58.76 15.57
N GLY A 203 5.19 -58.06 15.43
CA GLY A 203 3.94 -58.32 16.15
C GLY A 203 2.84 -59.00 15.33
N PHE A 204 3.13 -59.45 14.10
CA PHE A 204 2.23 -60.24 13.25
C PHE A 204 2.78 -61.64 13.02
#